data_AF-A0A2T5VFS5-F1
#
_entry.id   AF-A0A2T5VFS5-F1
#
_cell.length_a   1.000
_cell.length_b   1.000
_cell.length_c   1.000
_cell.angle_alpha   90.00
_cell.angle_beta   90.00
_cell.angle_gamma   90.00
#
_symmetry.space_group_name_H-M   'P 1'
#
loop_
_entity.id
_entity.type
_entity.pdbx_description
1 polymer ?
#
loop_
_entity_poly.entity_id
_entity_poly.type
_entity_poly.pdbx_seq_one_letter_code
_entity_poly.pdbx_strand_id
1 'polypeptide(L)'
;MTELPIKNDGRPLRRGWTTGACATAATKAAYQALVAGAFPDPVEIVLPKGERPRFALAREDRGEDWCEAAIVKDAGDDPDVTHGALVSVRVTALPAGSGIRFKAGKGVGEVTLPGLPIGVGEPAINPVPRRMMRQVVAEIATEAGAGGDVEIEISIADGAALALKTANPRLGIMGGLSVLGTTGIVRPFSCAAWIASIHRGVDVARAASARHLAGCTGSTSQDAVRALYGLPEIAMLDMGDFAGGVIKYLRQHPVDRLTIGGGPGKMVKLAQGLLDLHSRRGSVDFDWLARVLEEAGAPGGLVASTRAANTAKQVFDTAAREGVPLGCEVAARALQTVRATLREAPVLVDVVVVDRDGVIIGRADE
;
A
#
# COMPACT_ATOMS: atom_id res chain seq x y z
N MET A 1 20.86 0.69 10.74
CA MET A 1 19.46 0.43 11.11
C MET A 1 18.74 1.77 11.17
N THR A 2 17.67 1.98 10.40
CA THR A 2 16.84 3.19 10.53
C THR A 2 16.13 3.17 11.89
N GLU A 3 16.24 4.25 12.66
CA GLU A 3 15.55 4.44 13.93
C GLU A 3 14.03 4.30 13.75
N LEU A 4 13.38 3.67 14.74
CA LEU A 4 11.92 3.51 14.76
C LEU A 4 11.30 4.75 15.41
N PRO A 5 10.08 5.16 15.00
CA PRO A 5 9.40 6.27 15.66
C PRO A 5 9.20 5.99 17.15
N ILE A 6 9.09 7.03 17.97
CA ILE A 6 9.01 6.92 19.43
C ILE A 6 7.54 7.03 19.88
N LYS A 7 7.13 6.21 20.85
CA LYS A 7 5.83 6.25 21.53
C LYS A 7 5.70 7.51 22.41
N ASN A 8 4.47 7.84 22.81
CA ASN A 8 4.23 8.93 23.76
C ASN A 8 4.92 8.73 25.12
N ASP A 9 5.29 7.49 25.47
CA ASP A 9 6.01 7.13 26.70
C ASP A 9 7.54 7.09 26.53
N GLY A 10 8.08 7.55 25.40
CA GLY A 10 9.52 7.66 25.14
C GLY A 10 10.19 6.38 24.63
N ARG A 11 9.46 5.26 24.48
CA ARG A 11 10.03 4.00 23.95
C ARG A 11 9.92 3.91 22.43
N PRO A 12 10.89 3.30 21.72
CA PRO A 12 10.73 3.04 20.28
C PRO A 12 9.52 2.15 19.99
N LEU A 13 8.81 2.42 18.91
CA LEU A 13 7.75 1.56 18.40
C LEU A 13 8.33 0.19 18.05
N ARG A 14 7.57 -0.86 18.37
CA ARG A 14 7.93 -2.25 18.15
C ARG A 14 7.66 -2.64 16.70
N ARG A 15 8.64 -3.30 16.08
CA ARG A 15 8.48 -3.95 14.79
C ARG A 15 7.63 -5.20 14.93
N GLY A 16 7.00 -5.59 13.83
CA GLY A 16 6.31 -6.86 13.71
C GLY A 16 6.85 -7.73 12.59
N TRP A 17 6.10 -8.78 12.28
CA TRP A 17 6.40 -9.76 11.27
C TRP A 17 5.32 -9.76 10.19
N THR A 18 5.75 -9.87 8.95
CA THR A 18 4.83 -9.90 7.80
C THR A 18 4.07 -11.22 7.73
N THR A 19 2.93 -11.26 7.03
CA THR A 19 2.21 -12.53 6.77
C THR A 19 3.10 -13.57 6.11
N GLY A 20 4.01 -13.15 5.22
CA GLY A 20 5.01 -14.03 4.61
C GLY A 20 6.02 -14.64 5.59
N ALA A 21 6.41 -13.91 6.63
CA ALA A 21 7.30 -14.43 7.67
C ALA A 21 6.57 -15.45 8.55
N CYS A 22 5.33 -15.16 8.96
CA CYS A 22 4.49 -16.11 9.69
C CYS A 22 4.24 -17.39 8.87
N ALA A 23 3.89 -17.27 7.59
CA ALA A 23 3.71 -18.43 6.71
C ALA A 23 5.01 -19.24 6.53
N THR A 24 6.17 -18.57 6.43
CA THR A 24 7.46 -19.26 6.34
C THR A 24 7.77 -20.04 7.62
N ALA A 25 7.55 -19.44 8.79
CA ALA A 25 7.77 -20.09 10.07
C ALA A 25 6.81 -21.27 10.29
N ALA A 26 5.55 -21.13 9.91
CA ALA A 26 4.57 -22.23 9.93
C ALA A 26 4.96 -23.35 8.96
N THR A 27 5.41 -23.01 7.74
CA THR A 27 5.94 -23.99 6.78
C THR A 27 7.12 -24.76 7.37
N LYS A 28 8.05 -24.06 8.02
CA LYS A 28 9.22 -24.67 8.67
C LYS A 28 8.78 -25.70 9.70
N ALA A 29 7.88 -25.30 10.60
CA ALA A 29 7.43 -26.18 11.66
C ALA A 29 6.66 -27.40 11.14
N ALA A 30 5.74 -27.19 10.19
CA ALA A 30 4.96 -28.26 9.58
C ALA A 30 5.82 -29.24 8.79
N TYR A 31 6.75 -28.75 7.95
CA TYR A 31 7.61 -29.63 7.17
C TYR A 31 8.63 -30.38 8.05
N GLN A 32 9.17 -29.74 9.09
CA GLN A 32 10.03 -30.42 10.06
C GLN A 32 9.27 -31.53 10.80
N ALA A 33 8.03 -31.30 11.20
CA ALA A 33 7.19 -32.33 11.79
C ALA A 33 6.87 -33.47 10.81
N LEU A 34 6.68 -33.15 9.53
CA LEU A 34 6.42 -34.14 8.48
C LEU A 34 7.61 -35.10 8.29
N VAL A 35 8.85 -34.59 8.32
CA VAL A 35 10.05 -35.42 8.07
C VAL A 35 10.67 -36.01 9.33
N ALA A 36 10.56 -35.34 10.49
CA ALA A 36 11.23 -35.72 11.73
C ALA A 36 10.27 -36.05 12.88
N GLY A 37 8.95 -35.94 12.67
CA GLY A 37 7.90 -36.33 13.63
C GLY A 37 7.61 -35.31 14.74
N ALA A 38 8.38 -34.22 14.85
CA ALA A 38 8.24 -33.21 15.91
C ALA A 38 8.14 -31.78 15.36
N PHE A 39 7.24 -30.99 15.94
CA PHE A 39 7.10 -29.56 15.65
C PHE A 39 8.12 -28.75 16.47
N PRO A 40 8.95 -27.90 15.85
CA PRO A 40 9.80 -26.97 16.58
C PRO A 40 8.97 -25.81 17.16
N ASP A 41 8.99 -25.65 18.49
CA ASP A 41 8.36 -24.52 19.17
C ASP A 41 9.29 -23.96 20.28
N PRO A 42 9.77 -22.70 20.17
CA PRO A 42 9.53 -21.77 19.06
C PRO A 42 10.35 -22.13 17.82
N VAL A 43 9.79 -21.82 16.64
CA VAL A 43 10.46 -22.02 15.35
C VAL A 43 11.26 -20.77 14.95
N GLU A 44 12.52 -20.96 14.57
CA GLU A 44 13.42 -19.90 14.08
C GLU A 44 13.52 -19.92 12.55
N ILE A 45 13.39 -18.77 11.88
CA ILE A 45 13.59 -18.63 10.42
C ILE A 45 14.63 -17.56 10.11
N VAL A 46 15.25 -17.65 8.94
CA VAL A 46 16.15 -16.61 8.42
C VAL A 46 15.36 -15.68 7.50
N LEU A 47 15.36 -14.38 7.83
CA LEU A 47 14.75 -13.35 6.99
C LEU A 47 15.68 -12.92 5.84
N PRO A 48 15.19 -12.26 4.78
CA PRO A 48 15.99 -11.85 3.63
C PRO A 48 17.24 -11.00 3.94
N LYS A 49 17.28 -10.33 5.09
CA LYS A 49 18.43 -9.53 5.56
C LYS A 49 19.31 -10.24 6.60
N GLY A 50 19.11 -11.55 6.80
CA GLY A 50 19.88 -12.38 7.73
C GLY A 50 19.38 -12.38 9.17
N GLU A 51 18.37 -11.57 9.52
CA GLU A 51 17.75 -11.57 10.85
C GLU A 51 17.11 -12.93 11.16
N ARG A 52 17.23 -13.41 12.41
CA ARG A 52 16.77 -14.74 12.84
C ARG A 52 15.72 -14.68 13.96
N PRO A 53 14.49 -14.21 13.68
CA PRO A 53 13.42 -14.20 14.65
C PRO A 53 12.88 -15.60 14.96
N ARG A 54 12.31 -15.72 16.16
CA ARG A 54 11.62 -16.92 16.66
C ARG A 54 10.11 -16.66 16.74
N PHE A 55 9.32 -17.65 16.38
CA PHE A 55 7.87 -17.61 16.38
C PHE A 55 7.34 -18.73 17.26
N ALA A 56 6.44 -18.39 18.19
CA ALA A 56 5.70 -19.39 18.95
C ALA A 56 4.62 -20.01 18.07
N LEU A 57 4.44 -21.32 18.16
CA LEU A 57 3.34 -22.00 17.50
C LEU A 57 2.04 -21.72 18.26
N ALA A 58 0.99 -21.35 17.52
CA ALA A 58 -0.34 -21.14 18.07
C ALA A 58 -1.21 -22.40 17.99
N ARG A 59 -0.95 -23.23 16.98
CA ARG A 59 -1.60 -24.53 16.78
C ARG A 59 -0.67 -25.44 15.99
N GLU A 60 -0.78 -26.73 16.26
CA GLU A 60 -0.21 -27.82 15.46
C GLU A 60 -1.29 -28.85 15.18
N ASP A 61 -1.18 -29.54 14.06
CA ASP A 61 -2.09 -30.63 13.67
C ASP A 61 -1.36 -31.59 12.71
N ARG A 62 -1.78 -32.86 12.66
CA ARG A 62 -1.15 -33.86 11.78
C ARG A 62 -2.16 -34.88 11.28
N GLY A 63 -1.93 -35.34 10.05
CA GLY A 63 -2.63 -36.45 9.44
C GLY A 63 -1.64 -37.51 8.94
N GLU A 64 -2.09 -38.34 8.00
CA GLU A 64 -1.31 -39.44 7.43
C GLU A 64 -0.13 -38.92 6.59
N ASP A 65 -0.40 -38.03 5.62
CA ASP A 65 0.61 -37.50 4.69
C ASP A 65 0.82 -35.98 4.82
N TRP A 66 0.31 -35.38 5.89
CA TRP A 66 0.39 -33.93 6.09
C TRP A 66 0.62 -33.54 7.54
N CYS A 67 1.31 -32.42 7.72
CA CYS A 67 1.44 -31.71 9.00
C CYS A 67 1.01 -30.26 8.81
N GLU A 68 0.43 -29.67 9.85
CA GLU A 68 -0.03 -28.28 9.84
C GLU A 68 0.50 -27.56 11.09
N ALA A 69 0.95 -26.33 10.89
CA ALA A 69 1.31 -25.44 11.98
C ALA A 69 0.70 -24.07 11.75
N ALA A 70 0.41 -23.34 12.82
CA ALA A 70 -0.17 -22.02 12.76
C ALA A 70 0.57 -21.01 13.64
N ILE A 71 0.64 -19.78 13.17
CA ILE A 71 1.27 -18.66 13.88
C ILE A 71 0.31 -17.49 13.92
N VAL A 72 0.12 -16.90 15.10
CA VAL A 72 -0.59 -15.63 15.23
C VAL A 72 0.32 -14.50 14.76
N LYS A 73 -0.12 -13.75 13.75
CA LYS A 73 0.65 -12.63 13.21
C LYS A 73 0.75 -11.50 14.22
N ASP A 74 1.96 -11.14 14.57
CA ASP A 74 2.25 -9.97 15.40
C ASP A 74 2.83 -8.84 14.54
N ALA A 75 2.01 -7.80 14.28
CA ALA A 75 2.42 -6.62 13.51
C ALA A 75 3.23 -5.58 14.30
N GLY A 76 3.56 -5.83 15.57
CA GLY A 76 4.21 -4.84 16.42
C GLY A 76 3.23 -3.72 16.78
N ASP A 77 3.68 -2.47 16.69
CA ASP A 77 2.84 -1.28 16.92
C ASP A 77 2.32 -0.65 15.59
N ASP A 78 2.43 -1.35 14.46
CA ASP A 78 1.80 -0.91 13.22
C ASP A 78 0.29 -1.14 13.29
N PRO A 79 -0.57 -0.18 12.89
CA PRO A 79 -2.02 -0.37 12.82
C PRO A 79 -2.42 -1.23 11.61
N ASP A 80 -1.86 -2.43 11.54
CA ASP A 80 -2.05 -3.40 10.48
C ASP A 80 -3.33 -4.21 10.74
N VAL A 81 -4.27 -4.17 9.80
CA VAL A 81 -5.55 -4.90 9.87
C VAL A 81 -5.38 -6.43 9.99
N THR A 82 -4.21 -6.96 9.64
CA THR A 82 -3.88 -8.38 9.75
C THR A 82 -3.12 -8.72 11.04
N HIS A 83 -2.96 -7.77 11.97
CA HIS A 83 -2.48 -8.05 13.32
C HIS A 83 -3.43 -9.01 14.05
N GLY A 84 -2.89 -10.01 14.74
CA GLY A 84 -3.66 -11.04 15.45
C GLY A 84 -4.24 -12.13 14.54
N ALA A 85 -4.13 -12.02 13.22
CA ALA A 85 -4.64 -13.04 12.31
C ALA A 85 -3.85 -14.35 12.47
N LEU A 86 -4.56 -15.47 12.57
CA LEU A 86 -3.97 -16.81 12.60
C LEU A 86 -3.59 -17.23 11.18
N VAL A 87 -2.30 -17.41 10.92
CA VAL A 87 -1.76 -17.89 9.65
C VAL A 87 -1.42 -19.37 9.80
N SER A 88 -2.21 -20.24 9.19
CA SER A 88 -2.02 -21.69 9.18
C SER A 88 -1.36 -22.12 7.88
N VAL A 89 -0.43 -23.06 7.97
CA VAL A 89 0.18 -23.69 6.80
C VAL A 89 0.13 -25.20 6.95
N ARG A 90 -0.51 -25.86 5.99
CA ARG A 90 -0.48 -27.31 5.83
C ARG A 90 0.53 -27.68 4.78
N VAL A 91 1.45 -28.58 5.14
CA VAL A 91 2.44 -29.15 4.24
C VAL A 91 2.07 -30.61 4.02
N THR A 92 1.77 -30.95 2.76
CA THR A 92 1.39 -32.32 2.36
C THR A 92 2.49 -32.90 1.49
N ALA A 93 2.92 -34.14 1.77
CA ALA A 93 3.88 -34.84 0.95
C ALA A 93 3.33 -35.06 -0.47
N LEU A 94 4.16 -34.86 -1.49
CA LEU A 94 3.83 -35.15 -2.88
C LEU A 94 4.74 -36.26 -3.45
N PRO A 95 4.32 -36.93 -4.53
CA PRO A 95 5.18 -37.87 -5.24
C PRO A 95 6.48 -37.20 -5.71
N ALA A 96 7.58 -37.96 -5.71
CA ALA A 96 8.90 -37.49 -6.11
C ALA A 96 8.88 -36.83 -7.50
N GLY A 97 9.54 -35.68 -7.62
CA GLY A 97 9.60 -34.89 -8.86
C GLY A 97 8.42 -33.91 -9.07
N SER A 98 7.48 -33.82 -8.12
CA SER A 98 6.37 -32.85 -8.16
C SER A 98 6.79 -31.40 -7.91
N GLY A 99 7.97 -31.20 -7.30
CA GLY A 99 8.44 -29.93 -6.80
C GLY A 99 7.58 -29.38 -5.65
N ILE A 100 7.77 -28.09 -5.37
CA ILE A 100 6.98 -27.36 -4.37
C ILE A 100 5.82 -26.66 -5.05
N ARG A 101 4.59 -27.02 -4.65
CA ARG A 101 3.33 -26.40 -5.11
C ARG A 101 2.78 -25.48 -4.04
N PHE A 102 2.24 -24.33 -4.44
CA PHE A 102 1.59 -23.40 -3.53
C PHE A 102 0.09 -23.42 -3.78
N LYS A 103 -0.68 -23.45 -2.70
CA LYS A 103 -2.14 -23.49 -2.76
C LYS A 103 -2.75 -22.46 -1.81
N ALA A 104 -3.81 -21.79 -2.26
CA ALA A 104 -4.62 -20.96 -1.39
C ALA A 104 -5.61 -21.84 -0.63
N GLY A 105 -5.49 -21.83 0.69
CA GLY A 105 -6.53 -22.29 1.60
C GLY A 105 -7.48 -21.13 1.96
N LYS A 106 -8.34 -21.36 2.96
CA LYS A 106 -9.36 -20.38 3.36
C LYS A 106 -8.73 -19.05 3.75
N GLY A 107 -9.23 -17.95 3.18
CA GLY A 107 -8.81 -16.59 3.53
C GLY A 107 -7.50 -16.12 2.87
N VAL A 108 -6.87 -16.93 2.01
CA VAL A 108 -5.84 -16.46 1.07
C VAL A 108 -6.50 -16.17 -0.27
N GLY A 109 -6.16 -15.02 -0.85
CA GLY A 109 -6.78 -14.57 -2.09
C GLY A 109 -6.21 -15.25 -3.34
N GLU A 110 -6.98 -15.19 -4.42
CA GLU A 110 -6.56 -15.57 -5.78
C GLU A 110 -6.42 -14.30 -6.64
N VAL A 111 -5.40 -14.29 -7.51
CA VAL A 111 -5.16 -13.16 -8.42
C VAL A 111 -6.06 -13.27 -9.65
N THR A 112 -6.91 -12.27 -9.87
CA THR A 112 -7.86 -12.22 -10.99
C THR A 112 -7.51 -11.15 -12.03
N LEU A 113 -6.57 -10.25 -11.72
CA LEU A 113 -6.12 -9.20 -12.62
C LEU A 113 -4.61 -9.30 -12.89
N PRO A 114 -4.15 -8.93 -14.10
CA PRO A 114 -2.72 -8.89 -14.42
C PRO A 114 -2.04 -7.69 -13.75
N GLY A 115 -0.70 -7.66 -13.80
CA GLY A 115 0.13 -6.54 -13.30
C GLY A 115 0.73 -6.76 -11.91
N LEU A 116 0.24 -7.74 -11.16
CA LEU A 116 0.92 -8.25 -9.98
C LEU A 116 2.11 -9.15 -10.38
N PRO A 117 3.11 -9.34 -9.50
CA PRO A 117 4.23 -10.26 -9.75
C PRO A 117 3.83 -11.74 -9.64
N ILE A 118 2.54 -12.02 -9.48
CA ILE A 118 1.91 -13.32 -9.37
C ILE A 118 0.94 -13.40 -10.56
N GLY A 119 0.91 -14.54 -11.25
CA GLY A 119 0.04 -14.73 -12.42
C GLY A 119 -1.44 -14.75 -12.07
N VAL A 120 -2.30 -14.54 -13.08
CA VAL A 120 -3.76 -14.71 -12.92
C VAL A 120 -4.08 -16.19 -12.67
N GLY A 121 -5.01 -16.47 -11.75
CA GLY A 121 -5.39 -17.80 -11.29
C GLY A 121 -4.47 -18.40 -10.22
N GLU A 122 -3.39 -17.71 -9.86
CA GLU A 122 -2.46 -18.17 -8.82
C GLU A 122 -2.87 -17.67 -7.42
N PRO A 123 -2.51 -18.42 -6.36
CA PRO A 123 -2.68 -17.96 -5.00
C PRO A 123 -1.83 -16.70 -4.75
N ALA A 124 -2.40 -15.72 -4.03
CA ALA A 124 -1.82 -14.41 -3.72
C ALA A 124 -0.65 -14.49 -2.71
N ILE A 125 0.31 -15.37 -2.97
CA ILE A 125 1.52 -15.61 -2.21
C ILE A 125 2.69 -15.02 -3.00
N ASN A 126 3.25 -13.91 -2.51
CA ASN A 126 4.24 -13.14 -3.24
C ASN A 126 5.58 -13.87 -3.43
N PRO A 127 6.42 -13.44 -4.39
CA PRO A 127 7.67 -14.14 -4.73
C PRO A 127 8.66 -14.30 -3.57
N VAL A 128 8.79 -13.30 -2.70
CA VAL A 128 9.72 -13.37 -1.55
C VAL A 128 9.25 -14.43 -0.53
N PRO A 129 7.99 -14.42 -0.05
CA PRO A 129 7.47 -15.52 0.76
C PRO A 129 7.61 -16.89 0.11
N ARG A 130 7.28 -17.05 -1.19
CA ARG A 130 7.49 -18.33 -1.91
C ARG A 130 8.94 -18.79 -1.84
N ARG A 131 9.90 -17.87 -2.05
CA ARG A 131 11.33 -18.17 -1.97
C ARG A 131 11.75 -18.61 -0.57
N MET A 132 11.30 -17.89 0.46
CA MET A 132 11.61 -18.21 1.87
C MET A 132 11.09 -19.60 2.27
N MET A 133 9.85 -19.92 1.90
CA MET A 133 9.26 -21.24 2.14
C MET A 133 10.01 -22.36 1.40
N ARG A 134 10.36 -22.15 0.12
CA ARG A 134 11.17 -23.11 -0.63
C ARG A 134 12.55 -23.35 -0.01
N GLN A 135 13.20 -22.28 0.46
CA GLN A 135 14.51 -22.37 1.10
C GLN A 135 14.44 -23.22 2.38
N VAL A 136 13.46 -22.95 3.24
CA VAL A 136 13.23 -23.72 4.46
C VAL A 136 13.01 -25.21 4.18
N VAL A 137 12.18 -25.53 3.18
CA VAL A 137 11.94 -26.93 2.78
C VAL A 137 13.24 -27.57 2.29
N ALA A 138 14.00 -26.89 1.44
CA ALA A 138 15.25 -27.42 0.91
C ALA A 138 16.32 -27.66 1.98
N GLU A 139 16.45 -26.74 2.95
CA GLU A 139 17.36 -26.86 4.09
C GLU A 139 17.03 -28.11 4.93
N ILE A 140 15.77 -28.25 5.36
CA ILE A 140 15.32 -29.39 6.16
C ILE A 140 15.41 -30.71 5.39
N ALA A 141 15.03 -30.72 4.11
CA ALA A 141 15.10 -31.90 3.26
C ALA A 141 16.53 -32.44 3.17
N THR A 142 17.49 -31.53 3.01
CA THR A 142 18.92 -31.86 2.93
C THR A 142 19.43 -32.40 4.27
N GLU A 143 19.09 -31.74 5.38
CA GLU A 143 19.53 -32.15 6.72
C GLU A 143 18.96 -33.51 7.14
N ALA A 144 17.71 -33.81 6.78
CA ALA A 144 17.02 -35.04 7.15
C ALA A 144 17.20 -36.19 6.14
N GLY A 145 17.81 -35.95 4.98
CA GLY A 145 17.86 -36.92 3.87
C GLY A 145 16.48 -37.24 3.30
N ALA A 146 15.54 -36.28 3.35
CA ALA A 146 14.16 -36.41 2.89
C ALA A 146 13.92 -35.74 1.52
N GLY A 147 12.77 -36.02 0.89
CA GLY A 147 12.36 -35.37 -0.36
C GLY A 147 11.73 -33.99 -0.15
N GLY A 148 11.99 -33.05 -1.04
CA GLY A 148 11.44 -31.67 -1.00
C GLY A 148 10.13 -31.47 -1.76
N ASP A 149 9.52 -32.54 -2.27
CA ASP A 149 8.29 -32.51 -3.05
C ASP A 149 7.07 -32.38 -2.14
N VAL A 150 6.49 -31.18 -2.05
CA VAL A 150 5.37 -30.88 -1.13
C VAL A 150 4.37 -29.87 -1.70
N GLU A 151 3.12 -29.99 -1.28
CA GLU A 151 2.11 -28.94 -1.42
C GLU A 151 2.08 -28.10 -0.14
N ILE A 152 2.23 -26.79 -0.29
CA ILE A 152 2.14 -25.81 0.80
C ILE A 152 0.82 -25.06 0.63
N GLU A 153 -0.19 -25.46 1.41
CA GLU A 153 -1.48 -24.79 1.49
C GLU A 153 -1.48 -23.78 2.63
N ILE A 154 -1.75 -22.51 2.33
CA ILE A 154 -1.76 -21.43 3.32
C ILE A 154 -3.19 -20.95 3.55
N SER A 155 -3.60 -20.87 4.80
CA SER A 155 -4.89 -20.34 5.23
C SER A 155 -4.70 -19.19 6.21
N ILE A 156 -5.60 -18.21 6.18
CA ILE A 156 -5.62 -17.08 7.12
C ILE A 156 -7.01 -16.98 7.72
N ALA A 157 -7.11 -17.13 9.05
CA ALA A 157 -8.37 -16.96 9.76
C ALA A 157 -8.97 -15.58 9.49
N ASP A 158 -10.26 -15.56 9.16
CA ASP A 158 -11.02 -14.37 8.75
C ASP A 158 -10.42 -13.59 7.58
N GLY A 159 -9.51 -14.19 6.81
CA GLY A 159 -8.76 -13.51 5.76
C GLY A 159 -9.64 -12.92 4.66
N ALA A 160 -10.75 -13.56 4.31
CA ALA A 160 -11.71 -13.02 3.34
C ALA A 160 -12.35 -11.70 3.83
N ALA A 161 -12.77 -11.65 5.10
CA ALA A 161 -13.36 -10.45 5.69
C ALA A 161 -12.33 -9.35 5.92
N LEU A 162 -11.11 -9.71 6.33
CA LEU A 162 -10.01 -8.77 6.47
C LEU A 162 -9.58 -8.16 5.13
N ALA A 163 -9.58 -8.94 4.04
CA ALA A 163 -9.21 -8.48 2.71
C ALA A 163 -10.11 -7.34 2.18
N LEU A 164 -11.39 -7.31 2.57
CA LEU A 164 -12.31 -6.23 2.21
C LEU A 164 -11.89 -4.87 2.79
N LYS A 165 -11.02 -4.86 3.80
CA LYS A 165 -10.47 -3.66 4.44
C LYS A 165 -9.07 -3.30 3.91
N THR A 166 -8.61 -3.95 2.83
CA THR A 166 -7.29 -3.69 2.24
C THR A 166 -7.41 -3.25 0.79
N ALA A 167 -6.27 -2.96 0.15
CA ALA A 167 -6.22 -2.71 -1.28
C ALA A 167 -6.43 -3.98 -2.14
N ASN A 168 -6.55 -5.17 -1.56
CA ASN A 168 -6.63 -6.44 -2.29
C ASN A 168 -7.74 -6.46 -3.35
N PRO A 169 -9.01 -6.11 -3.06
CA PRO A 169 -10.07 -6.14 -4.05
C PRO A 169 -9.76 -5.26 -5.27
N ARG A 170 -9.21 -4.06 -5.03
CA ARG A 170 -8.82 -3.13 -6.10
C ARG A 170 -7.67 -3.64 -6.95
N LEU A 171 -6.76 -4.40 -6.36
CA LEU A 171 -5.65 -5.05 -7.05
C LEU A 171 -6.05 -6.36 -7.75
N GLY A 172 -7.34 -6.72 -7.73
CA GLY A 172 -7.83 -7.97 -8.30
C GLY A 172 -7.37 -9.19 -7.50
N ILE A 173 -7.30 -9.08 -6.17
CA ILE A 173 -7.05 -10.22 -5.29
C ILE A 173 -8.35 -10.52 -4.56
N MET A 174 -8.99 -11.63 -4.95
CA MET A 174 -10.35 -11.98 -4.54
C MET A 174 -10.35 -13.16 -3.56
N GLY A 175 -11.33 -13.19 -2.65
CA GLY A 175 -11.53 -14.31 -1.71
C GLY A 175 -10.61 -14.34 -0.49
N GLY A 176 -9.61 -13.46 -0.39
CA GLY A 176 -8.70 -13.45 0.75
C GLY A 176 -7.54 -12.46 0.71
N LEU A 177 -6.69 -12.55 1.72
CA LEU A 177 -5.51 -11.73 1.92
C LEU A 177 -4.34 -12.21 1.06
N SER A 178 -3.41 -11.29 0.83
CA SER A 178 -2.13 -11.61 0.20
C SER A 178 -1.10 -12.02 1.25
N VAL A 179 -0.39 -13.13 1.00
CA VAL A 179 0.80 -13.52 1.78
C VAL A 179 1.99 -12.75 1.22
N LEU A 180 2.38 -11.68 1.91
CA LEU A 180 3.34 -10.71 1.41
C LEU A 180 4.39 -10.34 2.47
N GLY A 181 5.45 -9.70 2.02
CA GLY A 181 6.58 -9.27 2.86
C GLY A 181 7.89 -9.39 2.10
N THR A 182 8.55 -8.26 1.84
CA THR A 182 9.84 -8.24 1.11
C THR A 182 11.04 -8.44 2.02
N THR A 183 10.92 -8.06 3.30
CA THR A 183 11.96 -8.15 4.31
C THR A 183 11.63 -9.11 5.44
N GLY A 184 10.41 -9.66 5.46
CA GLY A 184 9.86 -10.40 6.59
C GLY A 184 9.37 -9.53 7.76
N ILE A 185 9.55 -8.20 7.68
CA ILE A 185 9.44 -7.28 8.81
C ILE A 185 8.36 -6.23 8.55
N VAL A 186 7.46 -6.05 9.51
CA VAL A 186 6.54 -4.92 9.57
C VAL A 186 7.21 -3.79 10.36
N ARG A 187 7.28 -2.60 9.74
CA ARG A 187 7.76 -1.38 10.39
C ARG A 187 6.57 -0.44 10.59
N PRO A 188 6.29 -0.02 11.83
CA PRO A 188 5.20 0.90 12.12
C PRO A 188 5.23 2.16 11.26
N PHE A 189 4.09 2.49 10.64
CA PHE A 189 3.90 3.70 9.83
C PHE A 189 4.91 3.84 8.68
N SER A 190 5.22 2.73 8.00
CA SER A 190 6.21 2.73 6.93
C SER A 190 5.73 3.44 5.66
N CYS A 191 6.30 4.61 5.36
CA CYS A 191 6.10 5.28 4.07
C CYS A 191 6.48 4.38 2.88
N ALA A 192 7.52 3.54 3.04
CA ALA A 192 7.97 2.64 1.99
C ALA A 192 6.93 1.56 1.66
N ALA A 193 6.21 1.04 2.66
CA ALA A 193 5.12 0.10 2.44
C ALA A 193 3.94 0.76 1.71
N TRP A 194 3.61 2.00 2.08
CA TRP A 194 2.55 2.77 1.39
C TRP A 194 2.90 3.04 -0.07
N ILE A 195 4.12 3.51 -0.35
CA ILE A 195 4.60 3.78 -1.71
C ILE A 195 4.59 2.48 -2.56
N ALA A 196 4.98 1.34 -1.98
CA ALA A 196 4.90 0.06 -2.68
C ALA A 196 3.46 -0.32 -3.05
N SER A 197 2.47 0.00 -2.21
CA SER A 197 1.05 -0.18 -2.52
C SER A 197 0.62 0.67 -3.71
N ILE A 198 1.03 1.95 -3.74
CA ILE A 198 0.77 2.86 -4.87
C ILE A 198 1.33 2.29 -6.18
N HIS A 199 2.57 1.81 -6.16
CA HIS A 199 3.21 1.24 -7.34
C HIS A 199 2.44 0.03 -7.87
N ARG A 200 1.98 -0.86 -6.98
CA ARG A 200 1.13 -2.01 -7.36
C ARG A 200 -0.18 -1.57 -7.99
N GLY A 201 -0.82 -0.53 -7.46
CA GLY A 201 -2.02 0.04 -8.06
C GLY A 201 -1.78 0.52 -9.49
N VAL A 202 -0.67 1.23 -9.72
CA VAL A 202 -0.27 1.67 -11.06
C VAL A 202 -0.02 0.48 -11.99
N ASP A 203 0.72 -0.54 -11.54
CA ASP A 203 1.04 -1.72 -12.36
C ASP A 203 -0.21 -2.50 -12.77
N VAL A 204 -1.14 -2.72 -11.84
CA VAL A 204 -2.43 -3.39 -12.10
C VAL A 204 -3.27 -2.57 -13.07
N ALA A 205 -3.40 -1.26 -12.85
CA ALA A 205 -4.18 -0.40 -13.73
C ALA A 205 -3.61 -0.36 -15.16
N ARG A 206 -2.28 -0.27 -15.29
CA ARG A 206 -1.58 -0.32 -16.59
C ARG A 206 -1.77 -1.66 -17.28
N ALA A 207 -1.62 -2.77 -16.55
CA ALA A 207 -1.82 -4.11 -17.10
C ALA A 207 -3.28 -4.36 -17.54
N ALA A 208 -4.23 -3.69 -16.88
CA ALA A 208 -5.63 -3.66 -17.28
C ALA A 208 -5.95 -2.62 -18.38
N SER A 209 -4.93 -2.03 -19.02
CA SER A 209 -5.06 -1.05 -20.11
C SER A 209 -5.77 0.25 -19.71
N ALA A 210 -5.76 0.62 -18.42
CA ALA A 210 -6.25 1.92 -17.98
C ALA A 210 -5.31 3.03 -18.48
N ARG A 211 -5.85 3.94 -19.29
CA ARG A 211 -5.11 5.06 -19.90
C ARG A 211 -5.10 6.32 -19.04
N HIS A 212 -6.14 6.49 -18.23
CA HIS A 212 -6.31 7.62 -17.32
C HIS A 212 -6.34 7.10 -15.89
N LEU A 213 -5.38 7.52 -15.07
CA LEU A 213 -5.32 7.20 -13.64
C LEU A 213 -5.59 8.45 -12.79
N ALA A 214 -6.12 8.26 -11.59
CA ALA A 214 -6.33 9.36 -10.65
C ALA A 214 -5.79 9.03 -9.25
N GLY A 215 -4.98 9.93 -8.70
CA GLY A 215 -4.52 9.89 -7.30
C GLY A 215 -5.22 10.98 -6.50
N CYS A 216 -5.94 10.60 -5.43
CA CYS A 216 -6.72 11.54 -4.62
C CYS A 216 -6.32 11.52 -3.15
N THR A 217 -6.45 12.66 -2.46
CA THR A 217 -6.06 12.78 -1.04
C THR A 217 -7.06 12.19 -0.05
N GLY A 218 -8.28 11.88 -0.50
CA GLY A 218 -9.32 11.28 0.32
C GLY A 218 -10.56 10.89 -0.50
N SER A 219 -11.52 10.22 0.14
CA SER A 219 -12.73 9.68 -0.49
C SER A 219 -13.57 10.74 -1.19
N THR A 220 -13.81 11.90 -0.57
CA THR A 220 -14.57 13.00 -1.18
C THR A 220 -13.96 13.46 -2.51
N SER A 221 -12.65 13.68 -2.55
CA SER A 221 -11.95 14.03 -3.80
C SER A 221 -11.94 12.88 -4.81
N GLN A 222 -11.88 11.64 -4.33
CA GLN A 222 -11.94 10.45 -5.16
C GLN A 222 -13.29 10.34 -5.88
N ASP A 223 -14.38 10.55 -5.16
CA ASP A 223 -15.74 10.50 -5.71
C ASP A 223 -15.98 11.63 -6.72
N ALA A 224 -15.54 12.86 -6.41
CA ALA A 224 -15.65 13.99 -7.32
C ALA A 224 -14.86 13.77 -8.63
N VAL A 225 -13.61 13.33 -8.54
CA VAL A 225 -12.77 13.04 -9.73
C VAL A 225 -13.32 11.86 -10.54
N ARG A 226 -13.81 10.82 -9.86
CA ARG A 226 -14.44 9.67 -10.50
C ARG A 226 -15.70 10.08 -11.26
N ALA A 227 -16.57 10.89 -10.65
CA ALA A 227 -17.77 11.40 -11.29
C ALA A 227 -17.46 12.32 -12.47
N LEU A 228 -16.41 13.16 -12.35
CA LEU A 228 -15.99 14.09 -13.39
C LEU A 228 -15.54 13.39 -14.67
N TYR A 229 -14.78 12.29 -14.55
CA TYR A 229 -14.15 11.62 -15.70
C TYR A 229 -14.73 10.22 -16.01
N GLY A 230 -15.70 9.75 -15.23
CA GLY A 230 -16.27 8.41 -15.40
C GLY A 230 -15.25 7.28 -15.17
N LEU A 231 -14.28 7.49 -14.26
CA LEU A 231 -13.18 6.55 -14.08
C LEU A 231 -13.64 5.24 -13.43
N PRO A 232 -13.19 4.07 -13.93
CA PRO A 232 -13.43 2.81 -13.24
C PRO A 232 -12.63 2.76 -11.93
N GLU A 233 -13.04 1.92 -10.97
CA GLU A 233 -12.37 1.82 -9.67
C GLU A 233 -10.87 1.47 -9.80
N ILE A 234 -10.51 0.62 -10.76
CA ILE A 234 -9.13 0.21 -11.04
C ILE A 234 -8.22 1.38 -11.44
N ALA A 235 -8.78 2.49 -11.96
CA ALA A 235 -8.04 3.69 -12.31
C ALA A 235 -7.80 4.62 -11.10
N MET A 236 -8.45 4.36 -9.96
CA MET A 236 -8.32 5.16 -8.75
C MET A 236 -7.20 4.62 -7.86
N LEU A 237 -6.11 5.38 -7.76
CA LEU A 237 -4.93 5.05 -6.97
C LEU A 237 -5.11 5.48 -5.51
N ASP A 238 -4.69 4.63 -4.59
CA ASP A 238 -4.67 4.92 -3.14
C ASP A 238 -3.47 5.81 -2.76
N MET A 239 -3.45 7.02 -3.34
CA MET A 239 -2.36 7.98 -3.18
C MET A 239 -2.28 8.53 -1.76
N GLY A 240 -3.43 8.86 -1.16
CA GLY A 240 -3.50 9.61 0.10
C GLY A 240 -2.69 10.90 0.00
N ASP A 241 -1.77 11.11 0.94
CA ASP A 241 -0.90 12.30 0.96
C ASP A 241 0.37 12.16 0.11
N PHE A 242 0.67 10.99 -0.45
CA PHE A 242 1.94 10.68 -1.12
C PHE A 242 1.91 10.96 -2.62
N ALA A 243 1.58 12.19 -3.03
CA ALA A 243 1.54 12.60 -4.43
C ALA A 243 2.85 12.31 -5.17
N GLY A 244 3.99 12.56 -4.53
CA GLY A 244 5.31 12.24 -5.09
C GLY A 244 5.53 10.75 -5.37
N GLY A 245 4.89 9.86 -4.61
CA GLY A 245 4.95 8.42 -4.85
C GLY A 245 4.31 8.04 -6.19
N VAL A 246 3.14 8.61 -6.49
CA VAL A 246 2.45 8.42 -7.77
C VAL A 246 3.26 9.04 -8.91
N ILE A 247 3.58 10.34 -8.79
CA ILE A 247 4.15 11.13 -9.88
C ILE A 247 5.53 10.61 -10.28
N LYS A 248 6.41 10.32 -9.31
CA LYS A 248 7.76 9.81 -9.60
C LYS A 248 7.73 8.41 -10.20
N TYR A 249 6.75 7.59 -9.85
CA TYR A 249 6.60 6.25 -10.40
C TYR A 249 6.10 6.29 -11.85
N LEU A 250 5.08 7.11 -12.13
CA LEU A 250 4.55 7.31 -13.48
C LEU A 250 5.55 7.96 -14.44
N ARG A 251 6.51 8.75 -13.93
CA ARG A 251 7.64 9.21 -14.75
C ARG A 251 8.42 8.07 -15.39
N GLN A 252 8.56 6.94 -14.71
CA GLN A 252 9.26 5.75 -15.23
C GLN A 252 8.30 4.75 -15.89
N HIS A 253 7.01 4.85 -15.60
CA HIS A 253 5.97 3.93 -16.05
C HIS A 253 4.77 4.74 -16.57
N PRO A 254 4.94 5.46 -17.71
CA PRO A 254 3.96 6.42 -18.17
C PRO A 254 2.60 5.78 -18.50
N VAL A 255 1.57 6.61 -18.39
CA VAL A 255 0.18 6.41 -18.81
C VAL A 255 -0.27 7.66 -19.55
N ASP A 256 -1.33 7.58 -20.35
CA ASP A 256 -1.75 8.69 -21.20
C ASP A 256 -2.17 9.92 -20.38
N ARG A 257 -2.84 9.73 -19.23
CA ARG A 257 -3.35 10.82 -18.39
C ARG A 257 -3.31 10.51 -16.89
N LEU A 258 -2.98 11.52 -16.08
CA LEU A 258 -2.98 11.49 -14.62
C LEU A 258 -3.83 12.65 -14.07
N THR A 259 -4.80 12.36 -13.22
CA THR A 259 -5.46 13.40 -12.41
C THR A 259 -4.97 13.35 -10.96
N ILE A 260 -4.61 14.50 -10.40
CA ILE A 260 -4.40 14.67 -8.97
C ILE A 260 -5.57 15.44 -8.37
N GLY A 261 -6.31 14.79 -7.46
CA GLY A 261 -7.47 15.38 -6.79
C GLY A 261 -7.21 15.61 -5.30
N GLY A 262 -7.70 16.72 -4.75
CA GLY A 262 -7.63 16.88 -3.30
C GLY A 262 -8.29 18.13 -2.74
N GLY A 263 -8.30 18.17 -1.41
CA GLY A 263 -8.84 19.30 -0.65
C GLY A 263 -7.98 20.57 -0.78
N PRO A 264 -8.52 21.76 -0.45
CA PRO A 264 -7.84 23.04 -0.65
C PRO A 264 -6.45 23.10 -0.01
N GLY A 265 -6.34 22.70 1.27
CA GLY A 265 -5.07 22.73 1.98
C GLY A 265 -4.02 21.76 1.43
N LYS A 266 -4.44 20.66 0.79
CA LYS A 266 -3.51 19.69 0.18
C LYS A 266 -3.05 20.16 -1.20
N MET A 267 -3.96 20.73 -1.98
CA MET A 267 -3.64 21.28 -3.30
C MET A 267 -2.79 22.54 -3.20
N VAL A 268 -3.00 23.39 -2.19
CA VAL A 268 -2.10 24.52 -1.89
C VAL A 268 -0.68 24.03 -1.59
N LYS A 269 -0.51 22.97 -0.79
CA LYS A 269 0.82 22.38 -0.54
C LYS A 269 1.47 21.85 -1.80
N LEU A 270 0.70 21.19 -2.66
CA LEU A 270 1.20 20.72 -3.95
C LEU A 270 1.61 21.91 -4.83
N ALA A 271 0.83 22.97 -4.86
CA ALA A 271 1.13 24.21 -5.58
C ALA A 271 2.38 24.94 -5.04
N GLN A 272 2.69 24.78 -3.75
CA GLN A 272 3.93 25.24 -3.12
C GLN A 272 5.14 24.34 -3.44
N GLY A 273 4.98 23.26 -4.22
CA GLY A 273 6.08 22.34 -4.56
C GLY A 273 6.21 21.11 -3.66
N LEU A 274 5.35 20.93 -2.66
CA LEU A 274 5.42 19.79 -1.74
C LEU A 274 4.86 18.53 -2.40
N LEU A 275 5.61 17.43 -2.30
CA LEU A 275 5.23 16.12 -2.85
C LEU A 275 4.68 15.13 -1.80
N ASP A 276 4.81 15.47 -0.52
CA ASP A 276 4.16 14.79 0.60
C ASP A 276 3.25 15.82 1.28
N LEU A 277 1.94 15.61 1.16
CA LEU A 277 0.92 16.60 1.52
C LEU A 277 0.52 16.49 3.00
N HIS A 278 1.14 15.60 3.75
CA HIS A 278 0.87 15.40 5.17
C HIS A 278 1.22 16.66 5.99
N SER A 279 0.44 16.96 7.03
CA SER A 279 0.62 18.17 7.86
C SER A 279 1.99 18.27 8.51
N ARG A 280 2.57 17.13 8.89
CA ARG A 280 3.92 17.05 9.49
C ARG A 280 5.07 17.37 8.52
N ARG A 281 4.83 17.38 7.21
CA ARG A 281 5.87 17.58 6.19
C ARG A 281 5.96 19.00 5.66
N GLY A 282 4.88 19.74 5.80
CA GLY A 282 4.80 21.14 5.43
C GLY A 282 3.41 21.68 5.77
N SER A 283 3.37 22.96 6.11
CA SER A 283 2.15 23.73 6.32
C SER A 283 1.76 24.49 5.05
N VAL A 284 0.53 24.98 5.05
CA VAL A 284 0.12 26.02 4.10
C VAL A 284 0.88 27.29 4.45
N ASP A 285 1.52 27.90 3.46
CA ASP A 285 2.17 29.20 3.58
C ASP A 285 1.15 30.27 3.19
N PHE A 286 0.66 31.02 4.18
CA PHE A 286 -0.35 32.05 3.98
C PHE A 286 0.22 33.31 3.33
N ASP A 287 1.52 33.58 3.44
CA ASP A 287 2.18 34.66 2.71
C ASP A 287 2.34 34.33 1.24
N TRP A 288 2.61 33.05 0.92
CA TRP A 288 2.53 32.54 -0.43
C TRP A 288 1.11 32.62 -0.99
N LEU A 289 0.10 32.18 -0.23
CA LEU A 289 -1.29 32.20 -0.69
C LEU A 289 -1.83 33.62 -0.89
N ALA A 290 -1.42 34.57 -0.05
CA ALA A 290 -1.72 35.99 -0.22
C ALA A 290 -1.13 36.56 -1.51
N ARG A 291 0.09 36.18 -1.88
CA ARG A 291 0.71 36.57 -3.17
C ARG A 291 -0.06 36.00 -4.36
N VAL A 292 -0.49 34.74 -4.29
CA VAL A 292 -1.33 34.14 -5.34
C VAL A 292 -2.65 34.90 -5.52
N LEU A 293 -3.29 35.32 -4.42
CA LEU A 293 -4.49 36.15 -4.48
C LEU A 293 -4.23 37.53 -5.08
N GLU A 294 -3.12 38.16 -4.72
CA GLU A 294 -2.71 39.45 -5.29
C GLU A 294 -2.48 39.36 -6.81
N GLU A 295 -1.77 38.32 -7.27
CA GLU A 295 -1.57 38.01 -8.69
C GLU A 295 -2.90 37.74 -9.42
N ALA A 296 -3.89 37.18 -8.72
CA ALA A 296 -5.23 36.93 -9.23
C ALA A 296 -6.15 38.18 -9.19
N GLY A 297 -5.65 39.34 -8.79
CA GLY A 297 -6.42 40.59 -8.73
C GLY A 297 -7.40 40.66 -7.56
N ALA A 298 -7.17 39.91 -6.48
CA ALA A 298 -8.03 39.94 -5.31
C ALA A 298 -8.04 41.32 -4.61
N PRO A 299 -9.16 41.73 -3.99
CA PRO A 299 -9.21 42.94 -3.20
C PRO A 299 -8.17 42.96 -2.07
N GLY A 300 -7.55 44.11 -1.81
CA GLY A 300 -6.48 44.24 -0.81
C GLY A 300 -6.89 43.77 0.60
N GLY A 301 -8.18 43.89 0.97
CA GLY A 301 -8.70 43.37 2.23
C GLY A 301 -8.66 41.83 2.33
N LEU A 302 -8.93 41.13 1.22
CA LEU A 302 -8.80 39.67 1.14
C LEU A 302 -7.32 39.25 1.22
N VAL A 303 -6.43 39.95 0.51
CA VAL A 303 -4.98 39.69 0.57
C VAL A 303 -4.45 39.87 2.00
N ALA A 304 -4.80 40.97 2.68
CA ALA A 304 -4.38 41.24 4.05
C ALA A 304 -4.92 40.21 5.05
N SER A 305 -6.21 39.88 4.98
CA SER A 305 -6.82 38.88 5.88
C SER A 305 -6.28 37.47 5.67
N THR A 306 -5.83 37.13 4.45
CA THR A 306 -5.22 35.83 4.15
C THR A 306 -3.96 35.57 4.96
N ARG A 307 -3.11 36.58 5.14
CA ARG A 307 -1.86 36.46 5.92
C ARG A 307 -2.09 36.13 7.40
N ALA A 308 -3.26 36.52 7.92
CA ALA A 308 -3.68 36.25 9.30
C ALA A 308 -4.61 35.03 9.42
N ALA A 309 -4.86 34.29 8.34
CA ALA A 309 -5.78 33.16 8.35
C ALA A 309 -5.17 31.93 9.05
N ASN A 310 -6.05 31.12 9.66
CA ASN A 310 -5.64 29.89 10.35
C ASN A 310 -5.74 28.65 9.45
N THR A 311 -6.60 28.68 8.43
CA THR A 311 -6.85 27.53 7.55
C THR A 311 -6.98 27.94 6.10
N ALA A 312 -6.49 27.10 5.19
CA ALA A 312 -6.72 27.30 3.75
C ALA A 312 -8.22 27.36 3.42
N LYS A 313 -9.07 26.58 4.11
CA LYS A 313 -10.53 26.61 3.87
C LYS A 313 -11.10 28.01 4.07
N GLN A 314 -10.75 28.68 5.16
CA GLN A 314 -11.21 30.04 5.44
C GLN A 314 -10.86 31.01 4.29
N VAL A 315 -9.66 30.89 3.74
CA VAL A 315 -9.20 31.71 2.61
C VAL A 315 -10.02 31.41 1.35
N PHE A 316 -10.22 30.12 1.03
CA PHE A 316 -11.02 29.68 -0.11
C PHE A 316 -12.49 30.12 -0.01
N ASP A 317 -13.11 29.97 1.17
CA ASP A 317 -14.49 30.41 1.40
C ASP A 317 -14.63 31.93 1.24
N THR A 318 -13.60 32.70 1.59
CA THR A 318 -13.59 34.16 1.45
C THR A 318 -13.35 34.57 0.00
N ALA A 319 -12.40 33.94 -0.69
CA ALA A 319 -12.15 34.16 -2.11
C ALA A 319 -13.40 33.87 -2.95
N ALA A 320 -14.12 32.78 -2.65
CA ALA A 320 -15.36 32.44 -3.33
C ALA A 320 -16.46 33.51 -3.15
N ARG A 321 -16.61 34.05 -1.93
CA ARG A 321 -17.56 35.15 -1.65
C ARG A 321 -17.21 36.44 -2.40
N GLU A 322 -15.93 36.71 -2.58
CA GLU A 322 -15.42 37.88 -3.33
C GLU A 322 -15.33 37.61 -4.85
N GLY A 323 -15.76 36.44 -5.33
CA GLY A 323 -15.72 36.08 -6.75
C GLY A 323 -14.32 35.84 -7.32
N VAL A 324 -13.31 35.63 -6.47
CA VAL A 324 -11.92 35.37 -6.87
C VAL A 324 -11.72 33.87 -7.14
N PRO A 325 -11.23 33.46 -8.33
CA PRO A 325 -11.11 32.05 -8.73
C PRO A 325 -9.87 31.35 -8.13
N LEU A 326 -9.66 31.48 -6.82
CA LEU A 326 -8.46 30.99 -6.13
C LEU A 326 -8.20 29.49 -6.37
N GLY A 327 -9.26 28.68 -6.47
CA GLY A 327 -9.10 27.25 -6.74
C GLY A 327 -8.43 26.95 -8.08
N CYS A 328 -8.77 27.70 -9.14
CA CYS A 328 -8.13 27.54 -10.45
C CYS A 328 -6.67 27.98 -10.41
N GLU A 329 -6.36 29.09 -9.72
CA GLU A 329 -4.99 29.59 -9.56
C GLU A 329 -4.08 28.61 -8.81
N VAL A 330 -4.62 27.98 -7.77
CA VAL A 330 -3.93 26.92 -7.01
C VAL A 330 -3.77 25.66 -7.86
N ALA A 331 -4.81 25.25 -8.60
CA ALA A 331 -4.74 24.10 -9.49
C ALA A 331 -3.66 24.27 -10.56
N ALA A 332 -3.57 25.45 -11.19
CA ALA A 332 -2.57 25.75 -12.21
C ALA A 332 -1.14 25.68 -11.67
N ARG A 333 -0.88 26.20 -10.46
CA ARG A 333 0.45 26.13 -9.83
C ARG A 333 0.79 24.71 -9.34
N ALA A 334 -0.20 23.96 -8.87
CA ALA A 334 -0.04 22.55 -8.55
C ALA A 334 0.29 21.73 -9.81
N LEU A 335 -0.37 22.01 -10.94
CA LEU A 335 -0.09 21.38 -12.24
C LEU A 335 1.36 21.62 -12.66
N GLN A 336 1.89 22.83 -12.51
CA GLN A 336 3.30 23.14 -12.74
C GLN A 336 4.24 22.28 -11.88
N THR A 337 3.91 22.06 -10.61
CA THR A 337 4.69 21.18 -9.71
C THR A 337 4.67 19.72 -10.17
N VAL A 338 3.49 19.21 -10.56
CA VAL A 338 3.37 17.85 -11.10
C VAL A 338 4.19 17.70 -12.37
N ARG A 339 4.09 18.68 -13.29
CA ARG A 339 4.86 18.74 -14.53
C ARG A 339 6.37 18.75 -14.30
N ALA A 340 6.86 19.64 -13.44
CA ALA A 340 8.27 19.70 -13.08
C ALA A 340 8.78 18.35 -12.50
N THR A 341 7.92 17.63 -11.78
CA THR A 341 8.27 16.32 -11.20
C THR A 341 8.28 15.20 -12.24
N LEU A 342 7.33 15.22 -13.19
CA LEU A 342 7.26 14.29 -14.32
C LEU A 342 8.39 14.50 -15.33
N ARG A 343 8.90 15.73 -15.47
CA ARG A 343 9.87 16.10 -16.51
C ARG A 343 9.28 15.79 -17.89
N GLU A 344 10.08 15.25 -18.80
CA GLU A 344 9.70 14.89 -20.17
C GLU A 344 8.79 13.65 -20.29
N ALA A 345 8.23 13.14 -19.19
CA ALA A 345 7.36 11.96 -19.26
C ALA A 345 6.05 12.29 -20.01
N PRO A 346 5.65 11.48 -21.01
CA PRO A 346 4.50 11.76 -21.86
C PRO A 346 3.18 11.36 -21.18
N VAL A 347 2.79 12.09 -20.15
CA VAL A 347 1.59 11.85 -19.34
C VAL A 347 0.80 13.14 -19.30
N LEU A 348 -0.42 13.27 -19.83
CA LEU A 348 -1.26 14.47 -19.67
C LEU A 348 -1.68 14.62 -18.20
N VAL A 349 -1.78 15.85 -17.67
CA VAL A 349 -2.06 16.03 -16.23
C VAL A 349 -3.23 16.96 -16.01
N ASP A 350 -4.08 16.55 -15.07
CA ASP A 350 -5.14 17.38 -14.52
C ASP A 350 -4.93 17.55 -13.01
N VAL A 351 -5.23 18.73 -12.49
CA VAL A 351 -5.35 18.98 -11.06
C VAL A 351 -6.76 19.44 -10.75
N VAL A 352 -7.39 18.81 -9.76
CA VAL A 352 -8.77 19.10 -9.32
C VAL A 352 -8.78 19.44 -7.83
N VAL A 353 -9.27 20.64 -7.51
CA VAL A 353 -9.48 21.10 -6.14
C VAL A 353 -10.94 20.89 -5.78
N VAL A 354 -11.16 20.10 -4.73
CA VAL A 354 -12.50 19.68 -4.27
C VAL A 354 -12.70 20.16 -2.84
N ASP A 355 -13.85 20.75 -2.54
CA ASP A 355 -14.18 21.12 -1.17
C ASP A 355 -14.64 19.91 -0.31
N ARG A 356 -15.18 20.16 0.89
CA ARG A 356 -15.63 19.10 1.79
C ARG A 356 -16.95 18.47 1.39
N ASP A 357 -17.75 19.18 0.60
CA ASP A 357 -19.06 18.75 0.13
C ASP A 357 -18.96 18.01 -1.21
N GLY A 358 -17.75 17.87 -1.76
CA GLY A 358 -17.49 17.20 -3.03
C GLY A 358 -17.62 18.11 -4.25
N VAL A 359 -17.78 19.41 -4.03
CA VAL A 359 -17.88 20.39 -5.12
C VAL A 359 -16.50 20.70 -5.66
N ILE A 360 -16.36 20.69 -6.98
CA ILE A 360 -15.14 21.12 -7.65
C ILE A 360 -15.09 22.65 -7.62
N ILE A 361 -14.11 23.18 -6.89
CA ILE A 361 -13.92 24.63 -6.69
C ILE A 361 -12.73 25.18 -7.48
N GLY A 362 -12.02 24.32 -8.22
CA GLY A 362 -10.89 24.70 -9.04
C GLY A 362 -10.38 23.53 -9.88
N ARG A 363 -9.94 23.82 -11.10
CA ARG A 363 -9.36 22.83 -12.00
C ARG A 363 -8.32 23.48 -12.91
N ALA A 364 -7.30 22.71 -13.26
CA ALA A 364 -6.36 23.01 -14.33
C ALA A 364 -6.05 21.72 -15.08
N ASP A 365 -6.01 21.79 -16.40
CA ASP A 365 -5.81 20.66 -17.32
C ASP A 365 -4.90 21.03 -18.50
N GLU A 366 -4.47 20.00 -19.23
CA GLU A 366 -3.65 20.07 -20.45
C GLU A 366 -4.28 19.40 -21.67
#